data_AF-A0A9E4WMG7-F1
#
_entry.id   AF-A0A9E4WMG7-F1
#
_cell.length_a   1.000
_cell.length_b   1.000
_cell.length_c   1.000
_cell.angle_alpha   90.00
_cell.angle_beta   90.00
_cell.angle_gamma   90.00
#
_symmetry.space_group_name_H-M   'P 1'
#
loop_
_entity.id
_entity.type
_entity.pdbx_description
1 polymer ?
#
loop_
_entity_poly.entity_id
_entity_poly.type
_entity_poly.pdbx_seq_one_letter_code
_entity_poly.pdbx_strand_id
1 'polypeptide(L)'
;KMGMEGQDAASIWRSPIGMGFGVRDGNGIMFISHAGEVYPSGFLPLSAGNVRKSSPVEIYRNSELFRSIRDTINYRGKCGRCEFNGICGGSRARAYAKTGNYLGSDPLCLYEPSMKIES
;
A
#
# COMPACT_ATOMS: atom_id res chain seq x y z
N LYS A 1 34.05 -9.74 0.97
CA LYS A 1 34.45 -8.74 2.00
C LYS A 1 33.19 -7.99 2.41
N MET A 2 32.54 -8.37 3.52
CA MET A 2 31.50 -7.54 4.12
C MET A 2 32.20 -6.32 4.72
N GLY A 3 31.99 -5.15 4.11
CA GLY A 3 32.52 -3.89 4.62
C GLY A 3 31.91 -3.61 6.00
N MET A 4 32.76 -3.19 6.94
CA MET A 4 32.36 -2.80 8.29
C MET A 4 31.71 -1.40 8.35
N GLU A 5 31.54 -0.73 7.20
CA GLU A 5 30.77 0.53 7.12
C GLU A 5 29.28 0.22 6.98
N GLY A 6 28.48 0.76 7.90
CA GLY A 6 27.03 0.72 7.80
C GLY A 6 26.54 1.43 6.53
N GLN A 7 25.56 0.84 5.85
CA GLN A 7 24.94 1.47 4.69
C GLN A 7 24.12 2.69 5.12
N ASP A 8 24.14 3.76 4.32
CA ASP A 8 23.27 4.90 4.53
C ASP A 8 21.80 4.52 4.30
N ALA A 9 20.88 5.33 4.83
CA ALA A 9 19.44 5.06 4.76
C ALA A 9 18.94 4.92 3.31
N ALA A 10 19.42 5.73 2.37
CA ALA A 10 18.99 5.67 0.97
C ALA A 10 19.49 4.40 0.26
N SER A 11 20.66 3.90 0.64
CA SER A 11 21.20 2.62 0.20
C SER A 11 20.39 1.45 0.77
N ILE A 12 19.99 1.52 2.05
CA ILE A 12 19.11 0.52 2.67
C ILE A 12 17.75 0.49 1.98
N TRP A 13 17.13 1.64 1.72
CA TRP A 13 15.82 1.71 1.06
C TRP A 13 15.81 1.16 -0.37
N ARG A 14 16.93 1.27 -1.10
CA ARG A 14 17.09 0.73 -2.46
C ARG A 14 17.51 -0.75 -2.47
N SER A 15 17.85 -1.33 -1.32
CA SER A 15 18.18 -2.74 -1.20
C SER A 15 16.94 -3.63 -1.33
N PRO A 16 17.10 -4.94 -1.62
CA PRO A 16 15.98 -5.89 -1.60
C PRO A 16 15.21 -5.92 -0.28
N ILE A 17 15.90 -5.70 0.85
CA ILE A 17 15.28 -5.63 2.18
C ILE A 17 14.43 -4.36 2.30
N GLY A 18 14.98 -3.22 1.89
CA GLY A 18 14.27 -1.94 1.91
C GLY A 18 13.03 -1.91 1.01
N MET A 19 13.11 -2.51 -0.17
CA MET A 19 11.96 -2.64 -1.09
C MET A 19 10.84 -3.52 -0.53
N GLY A 20 11.14 -4.40 0.43
CA GLY A 20 10.14 -5.21 1.14
C GLY A 20 9.40 -4.43 2.23
N PHE A 21 9.90 -3.26 2.65
CA PHE A 21 9.21 -2.47 3.66
C PHE A 21 7.92 -1.86 3.12
N GLY A 22 6.86 -2.04 3.88
CA GLY A 22 5.54 -1.54 3.55
C GLY A 22 4.80 -2.30 2.46
N VAL A 23 5.20 -3.55 2.18
CA VAL A 23 4.39 -4.46 1.37
C VAL A 23 3.01 -4.64 2.03
N ARG A 24 1.95 -4.27 1.30
CA ARG A 24 0.54 -4.33 1.72
C ARG A 24 -0.37 -4.33 0.48
N ASP A 25 -1.69 -4.36 0.66
CA ASP A 25 -2.67 -4.27 -0.43
C ASP A 25 -2.21 -3.21 -1.46
N GLY A 26 -1.92 -3.63 -2.70
CA GLY A 26 -1.52 -2.76 -3.82
C GLY A 26 -0.18 -2.03 -3.72
N ASN A 27 0.60 -2.24 -2.65
CA ASN A 27 1.97 -1.75 -2.52
C ASN A 27 2.93 -2.93 -2.40
N GLY A 28 3.72 -3.16 -3.44
CA GLY A 28 4.66 -4.29 -3.57
C GLY A 28 4.01 -5.61 -4.00
N ILE A 29 2.68 -5.72 -4.03
CA ILE A 29 1.94 -6.92 -4.43
C ILE A 29 0.73 -6.61 -5.32
N MET A 30 0.33 -7.57 -6.12
CA MET A 30 -0.98 -7.65 -6.79
C MET A 30 -1.47 -9.09 -6.78
N PHE A 31 -2.78 -9.30 -6.85
CA PHE A 31 -3.41 -10.61 -6.97
C PHE A 31 -4.10 -10.72 -8.34
N ILE A 32 -3.90 -11.83 -9.04
CA ILE A 32 -4.56 -12.09 -10.33
C ILE A 32 -5.48 -13.30 -10.13
N SER A 33 -6.78 -13.11 -10.33
CA SER A 33 -7.77 -14.18 -10.23
C SER A 33 -7.64 -15.19 -11.38
N HIS A 34 -8.29 -16.35 -11.24
CA HIS A 34 -8.38 -17.34 -12.32
C HIS A 34 -9.01 -16.80 -13.62
N ALA A 35 -9.85 -15.75 -13.54
CA ALA A 35 -10.46 -15.07 -14.68
C ALA A 35 -9.56 -13.97 -15.29
N GLY A 36 -8.38 -13.73 -14.71
CA GLY A 36 -7.44 -12.71 -15.16
C GLY A 36 -7.67 -11.31 -14.59
N GLU A 37 -8.70 -11.09 -13.76
CA GLU A 37 -8.92 -9.82 -13.05
C GLU A 37 -7.78 -9.55 -12.05
N VAL A 38 -7.28 -8.32 -12.03
CA VAL A 38 -6.16 -7.87 -11.20
C VAL A 38 -6.69 -7.05 -10.03
N TYR A 39 -6.28 -7.43 -8.82
CA TYR A 39 -6.67 -6.81 -7.56
C TYR A 39 -5.44 -6.38 -6.75
N PRO A 40 -5.55 -5.37 -5.87
CA PRO A 40 -4.48 -5.00 -4.94
C PRO A 40 -4.06 -6.13 -3.99
N SER A 41 -4.99 -7.01 -3.62
CA SER A 41 -4.76 -8.22 -2.84
C SER A 41 -5.92 -9.21 -3.04
N GLY A 42 -5.80 -10.42 -2.48
CA GLY A 42 -6.91 -11.38 -2.46
C GLY A 42 -8.09 -10.97 -1.56
N PHE A 43 -7.96 -9.88 -0.79
CA PHE A 43 -8.97 -9.44 0.19
C PHE A 43 -9.59 -8.08 -0.13
N LEU A 44 -9.05 -7.31 -1.09
CA LEU A 44 -9.61 -6.03 -1.54
C LEU A 44 -10.30 -6.23 -2.90
N PRO A 45 -11.64 -6.38 -2.95
CA PRO A 45 -12.38 -6.76 -4.15
C PRO A 45 -12.64 -5.57 -5.09
N LEU A 46 -11.58 -4.80 -5.40
CA LEU A 46 -11.60 -3.71 -6.35
C LEU A 46 -10.70 -4.08 -7.54
N SER A 47 -11.30 -4.33 -8.71
CA SER A 47 -10.53 -4.68 -9.90
C SER A 47 -9.86 -3.43 -10.49
N ALA A 48 -8.59 -3.57 -10.88
CA ALA A 48 -7.82 -2.56 -11.61
C ALA A 48 -7.74 -2.85 -13.11
N GLY A 49 -8.37 -3.93 -13.59
CA GLY A 49 -8.31 -4.37 -14.98
C GLY A 49 -8.08 -5.88 -15.12
N ASN A 50 -7.86 -6.33 -16.35
CA ASN A 50 -7.70 -7.75 -16.67
C ASN A 50 -6.43 -8.00 -17.50
N VAL A 51 -5.62 -9.00 -17.10
CA VAL A 51 -4.35 -9.32 -17.76
C VAL A 51 -4.50 -9.84 -19.20
N ARG A 52 -5.70 -10.28 -19.58
CA ARG A 52 -6.02 -10.68 -20.96
C ARG A 52 -6.15 -9.47 -21.90
N LYS A 53 -6.28 -8.26 -21.36
CA LYS A 53 -6.46 -7.00 -22.10
C LYS A 53 -5.26 -6.07 -21.99
N SER A 54 -4.53 -6.10 -20.88
CA SER A 54 -3.40 -5.19 -20.62
C SER A 54 -2.31 -5.88 -19.82
N SER A 55 -1.07 -5.43 -19.97
CA SER A 55 0.06 -5.97 -19.20
C SER A 55 -0.18 -5.84 -17.69
N PRO A 56 0.11 -6.88 -16.88
CA PRO A 56 0.00 -6.76 -15.43
C PRO A 56 0.93 -5.69 -14.86
N VAL A 57 2.09 -5.45 -15.49
CA VAL A 57 3.03 -4.39 -15.11
C VAL A 57 2.41 -3.01 -15.31
N GLU A 58 1.70 -2.82 -16.42
CA GLU A 58 1.03 -1.56 -16.76
C GLU A 58 -0.12 -1.28 -15.79
N ILE A 59 -0.98 -2.28 -15.56
CA ILE A 59 -2.08 -2.20 -14.60
C ILE A 59 -1.54 -1.82 -13.22
N TYR A 60 -0.51 -2.52 -12.74
CA TYR A 60 0.06 -2.28 -11.43
C TYR A 60 0.69 -0.89 -11.29
N ARG A 61 1.45 -0.42 -12.28
CA ARG A 61 2.17 0.86 -12.22
C ARG A 61 1.24 2.05 -12.39
N ASN A 62 0.28 1.95 -13.31
CA ASN A 62 -0.39 3.12 -13.86
C ASN A 62 -1.90 3.19 -13.58
N SER A 63 -2.56 2.10 -13.15
CA SER A 63 -3.98 2.21 -12.78
C SER A 63 -4.20 3.14 -11.59
N GLU A 64 -5.31 3.86 -11.62
CA GLU A 64 -5.69 4.81 -10.57
C GLU A 64 -5.80 4.13 -9.20
N LEU A 65 -6.37 2.92 -9.15
CA LEU A 65 -6.51 2.16 -7.92
C LEU A 65 -5.16 1.88 -7.25
N PHE A 66 -4.19 1.36 -8.01
CA PHE A 66 -2.88 1.05 -7.46
C PHE A 66 -2.07 2.31 -7.13
N ARG A 67 -2.18 3.37 -7.93
CA ARG A 67 -1.54 4.67 -7.66
C ARG A 67 -2.08 5.30 -6.38
N SER A 68 -3.41 5.37 -6.22
CA SER A 68 -4.04 5.95 -5.02
C SER A 68 -3.72 5.17 -3.75
N ILE A 69 -3.59 3.84 -3.83
CA ILE A 69 -3.17 3.01 -2.70
C ILE A 69 -1.73 3.32 -2.26
N ARG A 70 -0.81 3.54 -3.21
CA ARG A 70 0.60 3.86 -2.88
C ARG A 70 0.81 5.31 -2.45
N ASP A 71 -0.14 6.18 -2.78
CA ASP A 71 -0.15 7.56 -2.35
C ASP A 71 -0.74 7.71 -0.93
N THR A 72 0.13 7.57 0.07
CA THR A 72 -0.26 7.63 1.49
C THR A 72 -0.68 9.01 1.95
N ILE A 73 -0.34 10.07 1.20
CA ILE A 73 -0.73 11.45 1.51
C ILE A 73 -2.26 11.58 1.45
N ASN A 74 -2.90 10.83 0.56
CA ASN A 74 -4.35 10.88 0.34
C ASN A 74 -5.15 9.93 1.25
N TYR A 75 -4.50 9.27 2.22
CA TYR A 75 -5.20 8.44 3.20
C TYR A 75 -6.08 9.29 4.11
N ARG A 76 -7.16 8.70 4.63
CA ARG A 76 -8.16 9.39 5.46
C ARG A 76 -8.16 8.88 6.90
N GLY A 77 -8.62 9.72 7.82
CA GLY A 77 -8.71 9.41 9.24
C GLY A 77 -7.34 9.24 9.91
N LYS A 78 -7.25 8.32 10.89
CA LYS A 78 -6.01 7.99 11.61
C LYS A 78 -4.84 7.72 10.66
N CYS A 79 -5.03 6.88 9.64
CA CYS A 79 -3.97 6.53 8.69
C CYS A 79 -3.48 7.74 7.86
N GLY A 80 -4.33 8.75 7.63
CA GLY A 80 -3.95 9.98 6.91
C GLY A 80 -3.00 10.89 7.68
N ARG A 81 -3.06 10.86 9.01
CA ARG A 81 -2.22 11.67 9.90
C ARG A 81 -1.16 10.88 10.67
N CYS A 82 -1.00 9.60 10.34
CA CYS A 82 -0.08 8.69 11.03
C CYS A 82 1.35 8.85 10.50
N GLU A 83 2.30 9.05 11.40
CA GLU A 83 3.74 9.11 11.13
C GLU A 83 4.29 7.82 10.51
N PHE A 84 3.56 6.70 10.64
CA PHE A 84 3.93 5.40 10.08
C PHE A 84 3.18 5.02 8.80
N ASN A 85 2.44 5.93 8.17
CA ASN A 85 1.59 5.56 7.02
C ASN A 85 2.37 5.07 5.79
N GLY A 86 3.63 5.53 5.61
CA GLY A 86 4.52 5.03 4.56
C GLY A 86 4.88 3.56 4.73
N ILE A 87 5.14 3.14 5.98
CA ILE A 87 5.62 1.78 6.31
C ILE A 87 4.45 0.86 6.64
N CYS A 88 3.56 1.24 7.55
CA CYS A 88 2.42 0.42 7.93
C CYS A 88 1.26 0.62 6.97
N GLY A 89 0.74 1.84 6.87
CA GLY A 89 -0.41 2.20 6.05
C GLY A 89 -1.75 1.56 6.45
N GLY A 90 -1.76 0.47 7.23
CA GLY A 90 -2.94 -0.30 7.62
C GLY A 90 -3.53 -1.14 6.47
N SER A 91 -4.44 -2.06 6.78
CA SER A 91 -5.13 -2.87 5.77
C SER A 91 -6.15 -2.03 4.99
N ARG A 92 -5.96 -1.94 3.68
CA ARG A 92 -6.89 -1.26 2.76
C ARG A 92 -8.14 -2.13 2.55
N ALA A 93 -7.97 -3.46 2.52
CA ALA A 93 -9.06 -4.42 2.51
C ALA A 93 -10.03 -4.24 3.69
N ARG A 94 -9.53 -4.13 4.93
CA ARG A 94 -10.38 -3.91 6.11
C ARG A 94 -11.04 -2.54 6.11
N ALA A 95 -10.31 -1.49 5.72
CA ALA A 95 -10.88 -0.15 5.59
C ALA A 95 -12.07 -0.15 4.61
N TYR A 96 -11.90 -0.79 3.45
CA TYR A 96 -12.95 -0.95 2.45
C TYR A 96 -14.12 -1.79 2.96
N ALA A 97 -13.86 -2.96 3.55
CA ALA A 97 -14.90 -3.84 4.07
C ALA A 97 -15.78 -3.16 5.14
N LYS A 98 -15.20 -2.28 5.96
CA LYS A 98 -15.93 -1.59 7.03
C LYS A 98 -16.67 -0.34 6.55
N THR A 99 -16.14 0.39 5.57
CA THR A 99 -16.60 1.76 5.26
C THR A 99 -16.91 2.02 3.79
N GLY A 100 -16.56 1.10 2.89
CA GLY A 100 -16.55 1.34 1.44
C GLY A 100 -15.39 2.21 0.96
N ASN A 101 -14.55 2.74 1.85
CA ASN A 101 -13.41 3.58 1.49
C ASN A 101 -12.08 2.86 1.74
N TYR A 102 -11.43 2.41 0.66
CA TYR A 102 -10.14 1.71 0.72
C TYR A 102 -8.97 2.62 1.11
N LEU A 103 -9.12 3.95 1.00
CA LEU A 103 -8.17 4.95 1.51
C LEU A 103 -8.45 5.33 2.97
N GLY A 104 -9.47 4.73 3.58
CA GLY A 104 -9.84 4.95 4.97
C GLY A 104 -8.83 4.42 5.98
N SER A 105 -9.15 4.61 7.26
CA SER A 105 -8.39 4.04 8.35
C SER A 105 -8.69 2.56 8.52
N ASP A 106 -7.67 1.79 8.89
CA ASP A 106 -7.86 0.41 9.28
C ASP A 106 -8.60 0.36 10.64
N PRO A 107 -9.81 -0.22 10.70
CA PRO A 107 -10.63 -0.18 11.91
C PRO A 107 -10.04 -0.99 13.07
N LEU A 108 -9.06 -1.87 12.82
CA LEU A 108 -8.41 -2.68 13.85
C LEU A 108 -7.08 -2.09 14.32
N CYS A 109 -6.67 -0.94 13.80
CA CYS A 109 -5.48 -0.26 14.27
C CYS A 109 -5.71 0.35 15.66
N LEU A 110 -5.04 -0.20 16.67
CA LEU A 110 -5.08 0.31 18.05
C LEU A 110 -4.18 1.52 18.27
N TYR A 111 -3.24 1.76 17.35
CA TYR A 111 -2.32 2.89 17.45
C TYR A 111 -3.06 4.22 17.25
N GLU A 112 -2.78 5.18 18.12
CA GLU A 112 -3.30 6.54 18.02
C GLU A 112 -2.16 7.48 17.62
N PRO A 113 -2.20 8.06 16.40
CA PRO A 113 -1.17 8.99 15.93
C PRO A 113 -1.03 10.21 16.81
N SER A 114 0.21 10.55 17.13
CA SER A 114 0.58 11.70 17.95
C SER A 114 0.34 13.04 17.23
N MET A 115 0.35 13.04 15.89
CA MET A 115 0.17 14.25 15.10
C MET A 115 -1.29 14.72 15.11
N LYS A 116 -1.52 15.83 15.82
CA LYS A 116 -2.66 16.72 15.62
C LYS A 116 -2.40 17.50 14.33
N ILE A 117 -3.31 17.42 13.36
CA ILE A 117 -3.40 18.48 12.34
C ILE A 117 -4.31 19.53 12.96
N GLU A 118 -3.80 20.75 13.15
CA GLU A 118 -4.63 21.89 13.52
C GLU A 118 -5.76 22.04 12.49
N SER A 119 -6.97 22.20 13.00
CA SER A 119 -8.23 22.40 12.27
C SER A 119 -8.22 23.65 11.43
#